data_AF-A0A3B0QTM0-F1
#
_entry.id   AF-A0A3B0QTM0-F1
#
_cell.length_a   1.000
_cell.length_b   1.000
_cell.length_c   1.000
_cell.angle_alpha   90.00
_cell.angle_beta   90.00
_cell.angle_gamma   90.00
#
_symmetry.space_group_name_H-M   'P 1'
#
loop_
_entity.id
_entity.type
_entity.pdbx_description
1 polymer ?
#
loop_
_entity_poly.entity_id
_entity_poly.type
_entity_poly.pdbx_seq_one_letter_code
_entity_poly.pdbx_strand_id
1 'polypeptide(L)' 'QILDCINDTLKPQGVAVVIEASHMCMMMRGVQKQNSVTTTSGFRGSFKNMETRSEFLKLISEKLS' A
#
# COMPACT_ATOMS: atom_id res chain seq x y z
N GLN A 1 -2.05 -9.98 5.81
CA GLN A 1 -1.22 -11.06 5.23
C GLN A 1 0.21 -10.61 4.97
N ILE A 2 0.51 -9.84 3.91
CA ILE A 2 1.90 -9.40 3.64
C ILE A 2 2.49 -8.63 4.82
N LEU A 3 1.74 -7.64 5.31
CA LEU A 3 2.15 -6.84 6.45
C LEU A 3 2.42 -7.67 7.71
N ASP A 4 1.52 -8.60 8.03
CA ASP A 4 1.65 -9.45 9.22
C ASP A 4 2.83 -10.40 9.10
N CYS A 5 3.05 -10.99 7.91
CA CYS A 5 4.21 -11.83 7.64
C CYS A 5 5.54 -11.09 7.91
N ILE A 6 5.68 -9.86 7.40
CA ILE A 6 6.87 -9.03 7.63
C ILE A 6 7.04 -8.71 9.12
N ASN A 7 5.93 -8.33 9.77
CA ASN A 7 5.93 -7.99 11.19
C ASN A 7 6.34 -9.17 12.07
N ASP A 8 5.79 -10.35 11.80
CA ASP A 8 5.96 -11.52 12.66
C ASP A 8 7.33 -12.18 12.44
N THR A 9 7.85 -12.11 11.21
CA THR A 9 9.18 -12.67 10.86
C THR A 9 10.32 -11.78 11.36
N LEU A 10 10.26 -10.47 11.10
CA LEU A 10 11.37 -9.56 11.36
C LEU A 10 11.29 -8.85 12.72
N LYS A 11 10.11 -8.87 13.37
CA LYS A 11 9.82 -8.12 14.61
C LYS A 11 10.34 -6.66 14.56
N PRO A 12 10.06 -5.90 13.49
CA PRO A 12 10.58 -4.55 13.34
C PRO A 12 9.81 -3.57 14.25
N GLN A 13 10.35 -2.36 14.42
CA GLN A 13 9.65 -1.29 15.15
C GLN A 13 8.37 -0.83 14.44
N GLY A 14 8.29 -0.98 13.11
CA GLY A 14 7.08 -0.70 12.34
C GLY A 14 7.14 -1.29 10.94
N VAL A 15 5.98 -1.48 10.33
CA VAL A 15 5.82 -1.95 8.95
C VAL A 15 4.79 -1.09 8.26
N ALA A 16 5.08 -0.64 7.03
CA ALA A 16 4.13 0.00 6.13
C ALA A 16 4.13 -0.76 4.80
N VAL A 17 2.93 -1.05 4.28
CA VAL A 17 2.74 -1.72 2.99
C VAL A 17 1.71 -0.94 2.20
N VAL A 18 2.04 -0.61 0.96
CA VAL A 18 1.12 0.00 -0.01
C VAL A 18 1.17 -0.83 -1.28
N ILE A 19 0.01 -1.19 -1.80
CA ILE A 19 -0.13 -2.01 -3.01
C ILE A 19 -1.08 -1.27 -3.94
N GLU A 20 -0.59 -1.01 -5.14
CA GLU A 20 -1.37 -0.48 -6.25
C GLU A 20 -1.49 -1.57 -7.31
N ALA A 21 -2.71 -1.87 -7.73
CA ALA A 21 -2.96 -2.90 -8.74
C ALA A 21 -4.15 -2.56 -9.64
N SER A 22 -4.03 -2.98 -10.91
CA SER A 22 -5.12 -2.91 -11.88
C SER A 22 -5.87 -4.24 -11.93
N HIS A 23 -7.17 -4.20 -11.69
CA HIS A 23 -8.00 -5.40 -11.66
C HIS A 23 -8.49 -5.77 -13.07
N MET A 24 -7.79 -6.69 -13.74
CA MET A 24 -8.09 -7.08 -15.12
C MET A 24 -9.51 -7.63 -15.29
N CYS A 25 -10.07 -8.29 -14.27
CA CYS A 25 -11.46 -8.72 -14.27
C CYS A 25 -12.47 -7.56 -14.36
N MET A 26 -12.13 -6.36 -13.89
CA MET A 26 -12.98 -5.15 -14.00
C MET A 26 -12.71 -4.36 -15.29
N MET A 27 -11.51 -4.51 -15.86
CA MET A 27 -11.12 -3.84 -17.11
C MET A 27 -11.62 -4.58 -18.36
N MET A 28 -11.56 -5.91 -18.35
CA MET A 28 -11.83 -6.75 -19.52
C MET A 28 -13.19 -7.43 -19.48
N ARG A 29 -13.82 -7.52 -18.31
CA ARG A 29 -15.13 -8.16 -18.10
C ARG A 29 -16.03 -7.26 -17.25
N GLY A 30 -17.35 -7.41 -17.35
CA GLY A 30 -18.30 -6.62 -16.57
C GLY A 30 -18.34 -5.13 -16.96
N VAL A 31 -18.22 -4.22 -15.98
CA VAL A 31 -18.35 -2.75 -16.14
C VAL A 31 -17.28 -2.09 -17.04
N GLN A 32 -16.23 -2.83 -17.45
CA GLN A 32 -15.22 -2.38 -18.43
C GLN A 32 -14.55 -1.03 -18.10
N LYS A 33 -14.24 -0.80 -16.83
CA LYS A 33 -13.57 0.44 -16.40
C LYS A 33 -12.07 0.32 -16.68
N GLN A 34 -11.65 0.76 -17.87
CA GLN A 34 -10.28 0.57 -18.38
C GLN A 34 -9.19 1.20 -17.50
N ASN A 35 -9.51 2.26 -16.75
CA ASN A 35 -8.56 2.95 -15.87
C ASN A 35 -8.77 2.59 -14.39
N SER A 36 -9.26 1.39 -14.10
CA SER A 36 -9.53 0.96 -12.73
C SER A 36 -8.24 0.52 -12.04
N VAL A 37 -7.71 1.40 -11.21
CA VAL A 37 -6.59 1.13 -10.29
C VAL A 37 -7.13 1.11 -8.87
N THR A 38 -6.72 0.13 -8.07
CA THR A 38 -7.07 0.03 -6.65
C THR A 38 -5.80 0.10 -5.83
N THR A 39 -5.78 1.03 -4.88
CA THR A 39 -4.69 1.22 -3.94
C THR A 39 -5.14 0.77 -2.56
N THR A 40 -4.41 -0.16 -1.98
CA THR A 40 -4.63 -0.65 -0.61
C THR A 40 -3.40 -0.38 0.23
N SER A 41 -3.60 -0.13 1.53
CA SER A 41 -2.51 0.17 2.45
C SER A 41 -2.72 -0.51 3.80
N GLY A 42 -1.62 -0.80 4.48
CA GLY A 42 -1.61 -1.33 5.84
C GLY A 42 -0.41 -0.80 6.62
N PHE A 43 -0.61 -0.56 7.92
CA PHE A 43 0.40 0.02 8.81
C PHE A 43 0.44 -0.69 10.17
N ARG A 44 1.64 -0.90 10.71
CA ARG A 44 1.89 -1.42 12.07
C ARG A 44 3.06 -0.69 12.74
N GLY A 45 3.07 -0.77 14.08
CA GLY A 45 4.14 -0.21 14.92
C GLY A 45 4.29 1.30 14.72
N SER A 46 5.52 1.77 14.56
CA SER A 46 5.86 3.20 14.39
C SER A 46 5.07 3.91 13.28
N PHE A 47 4.62 3.20 12.24
CA PHE A 47 3.82 3.78 11.15
C PHE A 47 2.34 4.02 11.52
N LYS A 48 1.93 3.73 12.76
CA LYS A 48 0.65 4.23 13.30
C LYS A 48 0.70 5.71 13.63
N ASN A 49 1.90 6.27 13.83
CA ASN A 49 2.08 7.69 14.04
C ASN A 49 1.78 8.46 12.76
N MET A 50 0.96 9.51 12.88
CA MET A 50 0.42 10.22 11.73
C MET A 50 1.51 10.95 10.94
N GLU A 51 2.51 11.54 11.62
CA GLU A 51 3.65 12.21 10.97
C GLU A 51 4.46 11.24 10.11
N THR A 52 4.96 10.16 10.71
CA THR A 52 5.75 9.13 10.01
C THR A 52 4.98 8.49 8.85
N ARG A 53 3.67 8.24 9.04
CA ARG A 53 2.81 7.73 7.97
C ARG A 53 2.67 8.72 6.83
N SER A 54 2.48 10.01 7.14
CA SER A 54 2.29 11.06 6.13
C SER A 54 3.56 11.27 5.33
N GLU A 55 4.72 11.28 5.99
CA GLU A 55 6.03 11.34 5.34
C GLU A 55 6.23 10.15 4.39
N PHE A 56 5.96 8.94 4.86
CA PHE A 56 6.06 7.74 4.02
C PHE A 56 5.14 7.80 2.80
N LEU A 57 3.87 8.16 2.97
CA LEU A 57 2.91 8.28 1.87
C LEU A 57 3.32 9.35 0.85
N LYS A 58 3.90 10.46 1.34
CA LYS A 58 4.43 11.51 0.48
C LYS A 58 5.62 11.00 -0.35
N LEU A 59 6.57 10.32 0.28
CA LEU A 59 7.76 9.79 -0.39
C LEU A 59 7.43 8.77 -1.49
N ILE A 60 6.46 7.88 -1.27
CA ILE A 60 6.07 6.89 -2.28
C ILE A 60 5.18 7.46 -3.39
N SER A 61 4.54 8.61 -3.15
CA SER A 61 3.68 9.29 -4.13
C SER A 61 4.44 10.32 -4.97
N GLU A 62 5.62 10.77 -4.51
CA GLU A 62 6.49 11.63 -5.28
C GLU A 62 7.27 10.80 -6.31
N LYS A 63 7.30 11.29 -7.55
CA LYS A 63 8.17 10.73 -8.59
C LYS A 63 9.58 11.23 -8.30
N LEU A 64 10.46 10.38 -7.75
CA LEU A 64 11.87 10.70 -7.46
C LEU A 64 12.74 10.85 -8.75
N SER A 65 12.21 11.50 -9.79
CA SER A 65 12.91 11.78 -11.05
C SER A 65 13.40 13.21 -11.13
#